data_AF-A0A7Y5MTP2-F1
#
_entry.id   AF-A0A7Y5MTP2-F1
#
_cell.length_a   1.000
_cell.length_b   1.000
_cell.length_c   1.000
_cell.angle_alpha   90.00
_cell.angle_beta   90.00
_cell.angle_gamma   90.00
#
_symmetry.space_group_name_H-M   'P 1'
#
loop_
_entity.id
_entity.type
_entity.pdbx_description
1 polymer ?
#
loop_
_entity_poly.entity_id
_entity_poly.type
_entity_poly.pdbx_seq_one_letter_code
_entity_poly.pdbx_strand_id
1 'polypeptide(L)'
;TMAEIVAVTGVKDGSSLVKCNTCHSGSKVDFVAVMQRSVSDSRTSLTLAMSGNQPSYVGGSSAATATTAGIAALVWATNPAQTRAQVLDRMKNASQFYPGRNSEFGWGIVNANTAVNN
;
A
#
# COMPACT_ATOMS: atom_id res chain seq x y z
N THR A 1 -0.25 -1.70 18.79
CA THR A 1 -0.64 -2.29 17.49
C THR A 1 -1.48 -3.51 17.78
N MET A 2 -2.36 -3.92 16.88
CA MET A 2 -3.08 -5.20 16.97
C MET A 2 -2.36 -6.18 16.03
N ALA A 3 -1.98 -7.37 16.51
CA ALA A 3 -1.14 -8.29 15.74
C ALA A 3 -1.87 -8.87 14.51
N GLU A 4 -3.20 -8.84 14.55
CA GLU A 4 -4.10 -9.42 13.57
C GLU A 4 -4.26 -8.52 12.34
N ILE A 5 -3.93 -7.23 12.44
CA ILE A 5 -4.19 -6.21 11.41
C ILE A 5 -2.88 -5.75 10.76
N VAL A 6 -2.93 -5.48 9.46
CA VAL A 6 -1.86 -4.84 8.71
C VAL A 6 -2.28 -3.41 8.40
N ALA A 7 -1.56 -2.43 8.94
CA ALA A 7 -1.89 -1.02 8.74
C ALA A 7 -1.28 -0.49 7.44
N VAL A 8 -2.14 -0.01 6.54
CA VAL A 8 -1.72 0.50 5.23
C VAL A 8 -2.14 1.96 5.08
N THR A 9 -1.26 2.79 4.53
CA THR A 9 -1.57 4.18 4.20
C THR A 9 -1.15 4.57 2.79
N GLY A 10 -1.62 5.72 2.33
CA GLY A 10 -1.36 6.24 1.00
C GLY A 10 -0.26 7.29 0.95
N VAL A 11 0.52 7.28 -0.12
CA VAL A 11 1.57 8.26 -0.40
C VAL A 11 1.39 8.91 -1.78
N LYS A 12 2.03 10.05 -1.97
CA LYS A 12 2.19 10.71 -3.27
C LYS A 12 3.26 9.98 -4.10
N ASP A 13 3.18 10.08 -5.42
CA ASP A 13 4.28 9.68 -6.30
C ASP A 13 5.48 10.62 -6.12
N GLY A 14 6.70 10.14 -6.37
CA GLY A 14 7.92 10.92 -6.22
C GLY A 14 9.10 10.11 -5.73
N SER A 15 10.27 10.75 -5.62
CA SER A 15 11.50 10.12 -5.15
C SER A 15 11.55 9.90 -3.64
N SER A 16 10.75 10.66 -2.88
CA SER A 16 10.63 10.56 -1.43
C SER A 16 9.17 10.30 -1.04
N LEU A 17 8.97 9.52 0.01
CA LEU A 17 7.62 9.24 0.51
C LEU A 17 7.05 10.49 1.20
N VAL A 18 5.94 10.97 0.66
CA VAL A 18 5.12 12.01 1.25
C VAL A 18 3.71 11.43 1.38
N LYS A 19 3.11 11.49 2.57
CA LYS A 19 1.75 11.00 2.77
C LYS A 19 0.77 11.71 1.83
N CYS A 20 -0.28 11.00 1.39
CA CYS A 20 -1.38 11.64 0.68
C CYS A 20 -2.07 12.69 1.57
N ASN A 21 -2.75 13.67 0.99
CA ASN A 21 -3.27 14.82 1.74
C ASN A 21 -4.19 14.41 2.89
N THR A 22 -5.03 13.40 2.67
CA THR A 22 -6.00 12.89 3.65
C THR A 22 -5.53 11.63 4.38
N CYS A 23 -4.30 11.18 4.13
CA CYS A 23 -3.75 9.96 4.71
C CYS A 23 -3.08 10.23 6.06
N HIS A 24 -3.14 9.22 6.94
CA HIS A 24 -2.41 9.19 8.21
C HIS A 24 -1.01 8.58 8.01
N SER A 25 -0.02 9.03 8.78
CA SER A 25 1.31 8.41 8.88
C SER A 25 1.66 8.16 10.35
N GLY A 26 2.68 7.36 10.60
CA GLY A 26 3.22 7.16 11.94
C GLY A 26 3.69 5.74 12.21
N SER A 27 4.19 5.51 13.42
CA SER A 27 4.92 4.29 13.77
C SER A 27 4.09 3.00 13.69
N LYS A 28 2.76 3.13 13.68
CA LYS A 28 1.83 2.01 13.55
C LYS A 28 1.54 1.60 12.10
N VAL A 29 2.02 2.34 11.09
CA VAL A 29 1.90 1.99 9.67
C VAL A 29 2.86 0.85 9.33
N ASP A 30 2.41 -0.16 8.57
CA ASP A 30 3.22 -1.28 8.11
C ASP A 30 3.65 -1.14 6.66
N PHE A 31 2.74 -0.75 5.77
CA PHE A 31 3.03 -0.58 4.34
C PHE A 31 2.41 0.70 3.79
N VAL A 32 2.93 1.14 2.65
CA VAL A 32 2.32 2.23 1.90
C VAL A 32 2.08 1.86 0.44
N ALA A 33 1.12 2.54 -0.18
CA ALA A 33 0.90 2.47 -1.62
C ALA A 33 0.76 3.87 -2.24
N VAL A 34 1.27 4.03 -3.46
CA VAL A 34 1.17 5.28 -4.21
C VAL A 34 -0.28 5.46 -4.69
N MET A 35 -0.88 6.60 -4.36
CA MET A 35 -2.30 6.85 -4.65
C MET A 35 -2.63 8.31 -4.95
N GLN A 36 -1.66 9.20 -4.90
CA GLN A 36 -1.84 10.61 -5.20
C GLN A 36 -0.67 11.10 -6.01
N ARG A 37 -0.90 12.10 -6.86
CA ARG A 37 0.17 12.71 -7.64
C ARG A 37 0.73 13.90 -6.88
N SER A 38 2.05 13.96 -6.77
CA SER A 38 2.81 15.01 -6.09
C SER A 38 2.50 16.41 -6.62
N VAL A 39 2.30 16.52 -7.94
CA VAL A 39 2.07 17.79 -8.65
C VAL A 39 0.59 18.16 -8.79
N SER A 40 -0.35 17.37 -8.25
CA SER A 40 -1.79 17.61 -8.42
C SER A 40 -2.59 16.92 -7.34
N ASP A 41 -3.06 17.70 -6.37
CA ASP A 41 -3.79 17.17 -5.22
C ASP A 41 -5.15 16.56 -5.57
N SER A 42 -5.77 16.99 -6.67
CA SER A 42 -7.03 16.43 -7.19
C SER A 42 -6.85 15.11 -7.96
N ARG A 43 -5.61 14.67 -8.20
CA ARG A 43 -5.31 13.48 -9.01
C ARG A 43 -4.90 12.33 -8.10
N THR A 44 -5.91 11.68 -7.53
CA THR A 44 -5.77 10.53 -6.62
C THR A 44 -6.11 9.21 -7.33
N SER A 45 -6.44 8.14 -6.61
CA SER A 45 -6.85 6.85 -7.20
C SER A 45 -8.16 6.98 -7.97
N LEU A 46 -8.23 6.39 -9.17
CA LEU A 46 -9.44 6.34 -9.99
C LEU A 46 -10.52 5.47 -9.35
N THR A 47 -11.77 5.91 -9.43
CA THR A 47 -12.96 5.15 -9.01
C THR A 47 -14.13 5.34 -9.95
N LEU A 48 -15.17 4.54 -9.75
CA LEU A 48 -16.48 4.83 -10.30
C LEU A 48 -17.01 6.14 -9.72
N ALA A 49 -17.75 6.89 -10.53
CA ALA A 49 -18.53 8.02 -10.04
C ALA A 49 -19.80 7.52 -9.34
N MET A 50 -20.31 8.32 -8.41
CA MET A 50 -21.59 8.03 -7.74
C MET A 50 -22.77 8.11 -8.73
N SER A 51 -22.63 8.87 -9.81
CA SER A 51 -23.59 8.97 -10.91
C SER A 51 -22.89 9.43 -12.20
N GLY A 52 -23.48 9.10 -13.35
CA GLY A 52 -22.93 9.42 -14.67
C GLY A 52 -21.79 8.50 -15.12
N ASN A 53 -21.20 8.80 -16.29
CA ASN A 53 -20.24 7.92 -16.96
C ASN A 53 -18.77 8.38 -16.87
N GLN A 54 -18.51 9.59 -16.37
CA GLN A 54 -17.15 10.08 -16.21
C GLN A 54 -16.54 9.47 -14.94
N PRO A 55 -15.35 8.86 -14.99
CA PRO A 55 -14.67 8.34 -13.80
C PRO A 55 -14.44 9.42 -12.75
N SER A 56 -14.45 9.02 -11.48
CA SER A 56 -14.15 9.91 -10.35
C SER A 56 -12.79 9.56 -9.76
N TYR A 57 -12.42 10.31 -8.72
CA TYR A 57 -11.20 10.12 -7.95
C TYR A 57 -11.54 9.98 -6.46
N VAL A 58 -10.88 9.05 -5.78
CA VAL A 58 -10.98 8.90 -4.32
C VAL A 58 -9.63 9.14 -3.67
N GLY A 59 -9.63 9.90 -2.58
CA GLY A 59 -8.47 10.05 -1.71
C GLY A 59 -8.56 9.17 -0.47
N GLY A 60 -7.47 9.09 0.28
CA GLY A 60 -7.43 8.42 1.58
C GLY A 60 -6.99 6.95 1.51
N SER A 61 -6.66 6.41 2.69
CA SER A 61 -5.98 5.11 2.84
C SER A 61 -6.75 3.91 2.29
N SER A 62 -8.07 4.00 2.08
CA SER A 62 -8.89 2.90 1.54
C SER A 62 -8.35 2.33 0.23
N ALA A 63 -7.96 3.19 -0.71
CA ALA A 63 -7.39 2.72 -1.97
C ALA A 63 -5.99 2.09 -1.80
N ALA A 64 -5.18 2.57 -0.84
CA ALA A 64 -3.88 1.96 -0.54
C ALA A 64 -4.05 0.57 0.07
N THR A 65 -5.01 0.42 0.99
CA THR A 65 -5.39 -0.86 1.58
C THR A 65 -5.81 -1.84 0.49
N ALA A 66 -6.69 -1.43 -0.44
CA ALA A 66 -7.14 -2.27 -1.54
C ALA A 66 -5.97 -2.69 -2.46
N THR A 67 -5.08 -1.77 -2.85
CA THR A 67 -3.89 -2.10 -3.65
C THR A 67 -2.98 -3.09 -2.93
N THR A 68 -2.68 -2.85 -1.65
CA THR A 68 -1.79 -3.71 -0.86
C THR A 68 -2.40 -5.09 -0.62
N ALA A 69 -3.72 -5.17 -0.41
CA ALA A 69 -4.46 -6.43 -0.33
C ALA A 69 -4.41 -7.20 -1.66
N GLY A 70 -4.52 -6.51 -2.80
CA GLY A 70 -4.34 -7.12 -4.12
C GLY A 70 -2.94 -7.72 -4.29
N ILE A 71 -1.89 -7.02 -3.84
CA ILE A 71 -0.51 -7.55 -3.84
C ILE A 71 -0.42 -8.78 -2.93
N ALA A 72 -0.98 -8.74 -1.73
CA ALA A 72 -1.01 -9.89 -0.82
C ALA A 72 -1.71 -11.11 -1.47
N ALA A 73 -2.80 -10.88 -2.19
CA ALA A 73 -3.51 -11.93 -2.92
C ALA A 73 -2.66 -12.53 -4.05
N LEU A 74 -1.90 -11.71 -4.79
CA LEU A 74 -0.96 -12.20 -5.81
C LEU A 74 0.13 -13.08 -5.18
N VAL A 75 0.71 -12.65 -4.07
CA VAL A 75 1.72 -13.42 -3.33
C VAL A 75 1.12 -14.75 -2.84
N TRP A 76 -0.06 -14.71 -2.23
CA TRP A 76 -0.76 -15.91 -1.78
C TRP A 76 -1.09 -16.87 -2.93
N ALA A 77 -1.51 -16.36 -4.09
CA ALA A 77 -1.87 -17.17 -5.25
C ALA A 77 -0.70 -18.02 -5.79
N THR A 78 0.55 -17.64 -5.54
CA THR A 78 1.71 -18.44 -5.95
C THR A 78 1.83 -19.78 -5.22
N ASN A 79 1.27 -19.90 -4.02
CA ASN A 79 1.07 -21.18 -3.34
C ASN A 79 -0.04 -21.00 -2.27
N PRO A 80 -1.28 -21.46 -2.50
CA PRO A 80 -2.38 -21.24 -1.55
C PRO A 80 -2.22 -21.88 -0.16
N ALA A 81 -1.25 -22.77 0.04
CA ALA A 81 -1.00 -23.44 1.33
C ALA A 81 -0.13 -22.62 2.30
N GLN A 82 0.45 -21.49 1.88
CA GLN A 82 1.19 -20.63 2.80
C GLN A 82 0.26 -20.00 3.84
N THR A 83 0.80 -19.85 5.04
CA THR A 83 0.17 -19.14 6.14
C THR A 83 0.18 -17.63 5.90
N ARG A 84 -0.69 -16.91 6.62
CA ARG A 84 -0.67 -15.44 6.68
C ARG A 84 0.73 -14.90 6.95
N ALA A 85 1.49 -15.50 7.88
CA ALA A 85 2.82 -15.05 8.25
C ALA A 85 3.80 -15.15 7.08
N GLN A 86 3.77 -16.26 6.33
CA GLN A 86 4.62 -16.46 5.16
C GLN A 86 4.32 -15.43 4.05
N VAL A 87 3.04 -15.14 3.79
CA VAL A 87 2.65 -14.10 2.82
C VAL A 87 3.16 -12.74 3.26
N LEU A 88 2.99 -12.38 4.54
CA LEU A 88 3.45 -11.09 5.05
C LEU A 88 4.97 -10.95 5.09
N ASP A 89 5.70 -12.03 5.41
CA ASP A 89 7.16 -12.02 5.38
C ASP A 89 7.69 -11.82 3.96
N ARG A 90 7.07 -12.46 2.95
CA ARG A 90 7.42 -12.23 1.54
C ARG A 90 7.19 -10.79 1.12
N MET A 91 6.04 -10.20 1.48
CA MET A 91 5.75 -8.79 1.22
C MET A 91 6.74 -7.86 1.94
N LYS A 92 7.03 -8.11 3.22
CA LYS A 92 7.97 -7.34 4.02
C LYS A 92 9.38 -7.39 3.43
N ASN A 93 9.90 -8.57 3.12
CA ASN A 93 11.24 -8.75 2.55
C ASN A 93 11.39 -8.10 1.17
N ALA A 94 10.28 -7.92 0.45
CA ALA A 94 10.22 -7.23 -0.84
C ALA A 94 9.93 -5.71 -0.73
N SER A 95 9.87 -5.15 0.47
CA SER A 95 9.48 -3.76 0.68
C SER A 95 10.67 -2.80 0.70
N GLN A 96 10.41 -1.55 0.28
CA GLN A 96 11.39 -0.49 0.06
C GLN A 96 12.42 -0.29 1.19
N PHE A 97 12.01 -0.39 2.46
CA PHE A 97 12.90 -0.10 3.59
C PHE A 97 13.52 -1.32 4.25
N TYR A 98 13.11 -2.54 3.87
CA TYR A 98 13.66 -3.76 4.46
C TYR A 98 15.19 -3.85 4.26
N PRO A 99 15.99 -4.26 5.27
CA PRO A 99 15.59 -4.79 6.60
C PRO A 99 15.26 -3.73 7.66
N GLY A 100 15.39 -2.44 7.34
CA GLY A 100 14.99 -1.33 8.21
C GLY A 100 13.48 -1.06 8.19
N ARG A 101 13.03 -0.15 9.06
CA ARG A 101 11.64 0.29 9.14
C ARG A 101 11.58 1.80 9.34
N ASN A 102 10.84 2.48 8.48
CA ASN A 102 10.60 3.91 8.59
C ASN A 102 9.59 4.20 9.71
N SER A 103 9.84 5.26 10.49
CA SER A 103 8.99 5.64 11.64
C SER A 103 7.62 6.18 11.25
N GLU A 104 7.42 6.58 9.99
CA GLU A 104 6.16 7.11 9.47
C GLU A 104 5.47 6.19 8.46
N PHE A 105 6.26 5.42 7.71
CA PHE A 105 5.80 4.66 6.54
C PHE A 105 6.06 3.15 6.62
N GLY A 106 6.49 2.64 7.78
CA GLY A 106 6.68 1.21 8.01
C GLY A 106 7.76 0.61 7.11
N TRP A 107 7.46 -0.51 6.47
CA TRP A 107 8.34 -1.20 5.52
C TRP A 107 8.39 -0.50 4.16
N GLY A 108 7.49 0.47 3.91
CA GLY A 108 7.43 1.26 2.67
C GLY A 108 6.58 0.60 1.60
N ILE A 109 6.88 0.92 0.34
CA ILE A 109 6.16 0.37 -0.82
C ILE A 109 6.60 -1.08 -1.04
N VAL A 110 5.65 -2.00 -1.17
CA VAL A 110 5.91 -3.41 -1.51
C VAL A 110 6.24 -3.51 -3.00
N ASN A 111 7.40 -4.08 -3.35
CA ASN A 111 7.67 -4.47 -4.73
C ASN A 111 6.93 -5.78 -5.03
N ALA A 112 5.77 -5.67 -5.71
CA ALA A 112 4.92 -6.81 -6.01
C ALA A 112 5.65 -7.89 -6.82
N ASN A 113 6.46 -7.51 -7.80
CA ASN A 113 7.21 -8.47 -8.62
C ASN A 113 8.23 -9.25 -7.78
N THR A 114 8.96 -8.57 -6.90
CA THR A 114 9.87 -9.25 -5.97
C THR A 114 9.10 -10.13 -4.99
N ALA A 115 7.98 -9.65 -4.44
CA ALA A 115 7.18 -10.38 -3.46
C ALA A 115 6.60 -11.71 -4.00
N VAL A 116 6.20 -11.75 -5.28
CA VAL A 116 5.66 -12.97 -5.90
C VAL A 116 6.75 -13.98 -6.29
N ASN A 117 7.98 -13.53 -6.53
CA ASN A 117 9.09 -14.38 -6.99
C ASN A 117 10.03 -14.84 -5.87
N ASN A 118 9.97 -14.20 -4.70
CA ASN A 118 10.72 -14.61 -3.50
C ASN A 118 10.16 -15.86 -2.83
#